data_AF-A0A3Q3IL38-F1
#
_entry.id   AF-A0A3Q3IL38-F1
#
_cell.length_a   1.000
_cell.length_b   1.000
_cell.length_c   1.000
_cell.angle_alpha   90.00
_cell.angle_beta   90.00
_cell.angle_gamma   90.00
#
_symmetry.space_group_name_H-M   'P 1'
#
loop_
_entity.id
_entity.type
_entity.pdbx_description
1 polymer ?
#
loop_
_entity_poly.entity_id
_entity_poly.type
_entity_poly.pdbx_seq_one_letter_code
_entity_poly.pdbx_strand_id
1 'polypeptide(L)'
;MNFSLPASCAEGSSLAEGSVLRAATTNKQSTEQANPAPSVATTTGLVYDERMMEHLNMWDRHHPEQPQRIAKIFSKHQQLGLVSRCQEIPARLATEEELSMCHR
;
A
#
# COMPACT_ATOMS: atom_id res chain seq x y z
N MET A 1 3.93 21.61 -17.29
CA MET A 1 3.27 21.14 -18.54
C MET A 1 1.90 20.62 -18.14
N ASN A 2 0.88 21.44 -18.33
CA ASN A 2 -0.52 21.08 -18.10
C ASN A 2 -1.05 20.43 -19.38
N PHE A 3 -1.58 19.21 -19.28
CA PHE A 3 -2.43 18.64 -20.32
C PHE A 3 -3.82 18.40 -19.73
N SER A 4 -4.75 19.20 -20.22
CA SER A 4 -6.19 19.07 -20.06
C SER A 4 -6.74 18.24 -21.22
N LEU A 5 -7.66 17.31 -20.96
CA LEU A 5 -8.56 16.70 -21.95
C LEU A 5 -9.96 16.47 -21.32
N PRO A 6 -11.04 16.39 -22.14
CA PRO A 6 -12.31 17.07 -21.88
C PRO A 6 -13.49 16.17 -21.46
N ALA A 7 -14.65 16.81 -21.33
CA ALA A 7 -15.92 16.34 -20.77
C ALA A 7 -16.88 15.60 -21.74
N SER A 8 -17.90 14.96 -21.13
CA SER A 8 -19.29 14.74 -21.62
C SER A 8 -19.52 13.61 -22.65
N CYS A 9 -20.68 12.94 -22.81
CA CYS A 9 -22.05 13.06 -22.27
C CYS A 9 -22.82 11.72 -22.46
N ALA A 10 -24.08 11.68 -22.01
CA ALA A 10 -25.00 10.55 -21.77
C ALA A 10 -25.62 9.84 -22.99
N GLU A 11 -26.27 8.68 -22.73
CA GLU A 11 -27.56 8.13 -23.25
C GLU A 11 -27.58 6.61 -22.87
N GLY A 12 -28.60 5.95 -22.31
CA GLY A 12 -30.04 6.16 -22.26
C GLY A 12 -30.76 5.08 -23.10
N SER A 13 -31.19 3.96 -22.50
CA SER A 13 -32.28 3.17 -23.08
C SER A 13 -33.06 2.35 -22.05
N SER A 14 -34.34 2.69 -21.95
CA SER A 14 -35.44 2.04 -21.26
C SER A 14 -35.87 0.77 -21.99
N LEU A 15 -36.34 -0.25 -21.25
CA LEU A 15 -37.37 -1.18 -21.72
C LEU A 15 -38.22 -1.63 -20.54
N ALA A 16 -39.53 -1.45 -20.68
CA ALA A 16 -40.54 -1.66 -19.66
C ALA A 16 -41.20 -3.05 -19.74
N GLU A 17 -41.95 -3.32 -18.67
CA GLU A 17 -43.09 -4.23 -18.52
C GLU A 17 -42.87 -5.68 -18.07
N GLY A 18 -43.67 -6.06 -17.08
CA GLY A 18 -43.88 -7.45 -16.67
C GLY A 18 -44.24 -7.64 -15.20
N SER A 19 -45.42 -7.17 -14.77
CA SER A 19 -46.00 -7.52 -13.47
C SER A 19 -46.61 -8.92 -13.52
N VAL A 20 -46.12 -9.86 -12.69
CA VAL A 20 -46.83 -11.10 -12.36
C VAL A 20 -46.64 -11.41 -10.89
N LEU A 21 -47.74 -11.33 -10.14
CA LEU A 21 -47.85 -11.73 -8.74
C LEU A 21 -47.75 -13.25 -8.63
N ARG A 22 -46.89 -13.77 -7.75
CA ARG A 22 -46.99 -15.15 -7.26
C ARG A 22 -46.70 -15.23 -5.76
N ALA A 23 -47.67 -15.80 -5.05
CA ALA A 23 -47.71 -15.95 -3.61
C ALA A 23 -46.87 -17.14 -3.12
N ALA A 24 -46.37 -16.98 -1.89
CA ALA A 24 -46.08 -17.97 -0.86
C ALA A 24 -45.28 -19.23 -1.25
N THR A 25 -44.04 -19.28 -0.77
CA THR A 25 -43.60 -20.41 0.06
C THR A 25 -42.41 -19.97 0.90
N THR A 26 -42.60 -19.97 2.21
CA THR A 26 -41.53 -19.90 3.21
C THR A 26 -40.58 -21.06 2.99
N ASN A 27 -39.41 -20.81 2.41
CA ASN A 27 -38.29 -21.72 2.55
C ASN A 27 -37.34 -21.13 3.58
N LYS A 28 -37.47 -21.58 4.84
CA LYS A 28 -36.46 -21.34 5.88
C LYS A 28 -35.26 -22.21 5.54
N GLN A 29 -34.45 -21.74 4.61
CA GLN A 29 -33.14 -22.29 4.36
C GLN A 29 -32.23 -21.67 5.42
N SER A 30 -32.15 -22.32 6.57
CA SER A 30 -31.07 -22.11 7.54
C SER A 30 -29.78 -22.48 6.84
N THR A 31 -29.18 -21.52 6.14
CA THR A 31 -27.77 -21.58 5.81
C THR A 31 -27.06 -21.39 7.15
N GLU A 32 -26.56 -22.48 7.73
CA GLU A 32 -25.45 -22.42 8.66
C GLU A 32 -24.27 -21.80 7.92
N GLN A 33 -24.26 -20.47 7.84
CA GLN A 33 -23.09 -19.71 7.45
C GLN A 33 -22.14 -19.82 8.65
N ALA A 34 -21.22 -20.79 8.56
CA ALA A 34 -20.02 -20.78 9.37
C ALA A 34 -19.35 -19.43 9.14
N ASN A 35 -19.45 -18.55 10.15
CA ASN A 35 -18.86 -17.22 10.13
C ASN A 35 -17.34 -17.44 10.00
N PRO A 36 -16.69 -17.11 8.86
CA PRO A 36 -15.26 -17.28 8.75
C PRO A 36 -14.64 -16.39 9.83
N ALA A 37 -13.79 -16.99 10.67
CA ALA A 37 -13.03 -16.25 11.67
C ALA A 37 -12.37 -15.05 10.97
N PRO A 38 -12.34 -13.85 11.59
CA PRO A 38 -11.77 -12.68 10.95
C PRO A 38 -10.31 -12.97 10.61
N SER A 39 -10.02 -13.20 9.33
CA SER A 39 -8.66 -13.36 8.85
C SER A 39 -7.99 -12.01 8.95
N VAL A 40 -7.07 -11.86 9.90
CA VAL A 40 -6.28 -10.63 10.03
C VAL A 40 -5.45 -10.49 8.75
N ALA A 41 -5.76 -9.48 7.94
CA ALA A 41 -4.98 -9.18 6.76
C ALA A 41 -3.56 -8.75 7.19
N THR A 42 -2.55 -9.50 6.74
CA THR A 42 -1.16 -9.15 6.97
C THR A 42 -0.68 -8.21 5.86
N THR A 43 -0.05 -7.11 6.26
CA THR A 43 0.59 -6.17 5.32
C THR A 43 2.08 -6.05 5.64
N THR A 44 2.90 -5.78 4.64
CA THR A 44 4.34 -5.56 4.81
C THR A 44 4.60 -4.09 5.05
N GLY A 45 5.23 -3.76 6.17
CA GLY A 45 5.74 -2.41 6.43
C GLY A 45 7.01 -2.12 5.64
N LEU A 46 7.13 -0.92 5.08
CA LEU A 46 8.34 -0.43 4.41
C LEU A 46 8.74 0.92 5.01
N VAL A 47 10.00 1.02 5.43
CA VAL A 47 10.62 2.28 5.85
C VAL A 47 11.67 2.64 4.81
N TYR A 48 11.56 3.84 4.25
CA TYR A 48 12.59 4.46 3.44
C TYR A 48 12.60 5.95 3.77
N ASP A 49 13.77 6.51 4.01
CA ASP A 49 13.93 7.92 4.29
C ASP A 49 15.10 8.47 3.48
N GLU A 50 14.88 9.56 2.75
CA GLU A 50 15.90 10.17 1.90
C GLU A 50 17.12 10.64 2.71
N ARG A 51 16.94 10.97 4.00
CA ARG A 51 18.05 11.32 4.91
C ARG A 51 19.06 10.18 5.06
N MET A 52 18.68 8.92 4.82
CA MET A 52 19.62 7.80 4.80
C MET A 52 20.67 7.92 3.68
N MET A 53 20.41 8.74 2.64
CA MET A 53 21.36 9.05 1.58
C MET A 53 22.44 10.05 2.01
N GLU A 54 22.36 10.63 3.21
CA GLU A 54 23.40 11.52 3.75
C GLU A 54 24.63 10.73 4.26
N HIS A 55 24.53 9.40 4.38
CA HIS A 55 25.66 8.53 4.69
C HIS A 55 26.62 8.46 3.50
N LEU A 56 27.66 9.28 3.52
CA LEU A 56 28.71 9.30 2.51
C LEU A 56 30.08 9.53 3.14
N ASN A 57 31.10 8.87 2.59
CA ASN A 57 32.48 9.10 2.98
C ASN A 57 33.05 10.29 2.20
N MET A 58 33.42 11.37 2.92
CA MET A 58 33.93 12.61 2.31
C MET A 58 35.36 12.47 1.77
N TRP A 59 36.12 11.50 2.26
CA TRP A 59 37.54 11.33 1.95
C TRP A 59 37.79 10.20 0.95
N ASP A 60 36.91 9.21 0.89
CA ASP A 60 37.01 8.07 -0.01
C ASP A 60 35.75 7.92 -0.88
N ARG A 61 35.89 8.29 -2.16
CA ARG A 61 34.82 8.18 -3.17
C ARG A 61 34.57 6.75 -3.64
N HIS A 62 35.45 5.81 -3.30
CA HIS A 62 35.34 4.39 -3.64
C HIS A 62 34.92 3.54 -2.45
N HIS A 63 34.58 4.18 -1.33
CA HIS A 63 34.07 3.49 -0.16
C HIS A 63 32.84 2.65 -0.52
N PRO A 64 32.72 1.39 -0.05
CA PRO A 64 31.61 0.52 -0.42
C PRO A 64 30.26 1.01 0.14
N GLU A 65 30.25 1.69 1.29
CA GLU A 65 29.07 2.36 1.84
C GLU A 65 28.90 3.72 1.12
N GLN A 66 27.87 3.81 0.26
CA GLN A 66 27.55 5.02 -0.52
C GLN A 66 26.03 5.20 -0.60
N PRO A 67 25.54 6.45 -0.80
CA PRO A 67 24.11 6.76 -0.93
C PRO A 67 23.39 5.95 -2.02
N GLN A 68 24.11 5.59 -3.09
CA GLN A 68 23.60 4.83 -4.21
C GLN A 68 23.11 3.44 -3.80
N ARG A 69 23.59 2.87 -2.69
CA ARG A 69 23.14 1.58 -2.18
C ARG A 69 21.64 1.60 -1.92
N ILE A 70 21.18 2.53 -1.08
CA ILE A 70 19.77 2.58 -0.70
C ILE A 70 18.89 3.13 -1.84
N ALA A 71 19.38 4.13 -2.58
CA ALA A 71 18.64 4.72 -3.69
C ALA A 71 18.35 3.71 -4.82
N LYS A 72 19.35 2.89 -5.20
CA LYS A 72 19.17 1.86 -6.24
C LYS A 72 18.21 0.76 -5.79
N ILE A 73 18.29 0.35 -4.53
CA ILE A 73 17.38 -0.65 -3.97
C ILE A 73 15.95 -0.12 -4.00
N PHE A 74 15.71 1.09 -3.49
CA PHE A 74 14.36 1.68 -3.46
C PHE A 74 13.80 1.89 -4.86
N SER A 75 14.60 2.43 -5.80
CA SER A 75 14.21 2.59 -7.20
C SER A 75 13.81 1.26 -7.84
N LYS A 76 14.55 0.17 -7.56
CA LYS A 76 14.18 -1.16 -8.06
C LYS A 76 12.86 -1.66 -7.47
N HIS A 77 12.61 -1.42 -6.19
CA HIS A 77 11.32 -1.75 -5.56
C HIS A 77 10.16 -0.97 -6.19
N GLN A 78 10.36 0.31 -6.52
CA GLN A 78 9.37 1.11 -7.23
C GLN A 78 9.08 0.55 -8.63
N GLN A 79 10.14 0.26 -9.41
CA GLN A 79 10.02 -0.32 -10.76
C GLN A 79 9.26 -1.65 -10.78
N LEU A 80 9.41 -2.45 -9.72
CA LEU A 80 8.71 -3.73 -9.57
C LEU A 80 7.31 -3.60 -8.94
N GLY A 81 6.85 -2.39 -8.62
CA GLY A 81 5.56 -2.16 -7.95
C GLY A 81 5.48 -2.74 -6.54
N LEU A 82 6.63 -2.93 -5.87
CA LEU A 82 6.66 -3.48 -4.50
C LEU A 82 6.34 -2.41 -3.46
N VAL A 83 6.76 -1.17 -3.71
CA VAL A 83 6.47 -0.04 -2.79
C VAL A 83 4.97 0.16 -2.63
N SER A 84 4.20 0.13 -3.72
CA SER A 84 2.74 0.30 -3.70
C SER A 84 1.98 -0.84 -3.01
N ARG A 85 2.64 -1.96 -2.74
CA ARG A 85 2.05 -3.11 -2.02
C ARG A 85 2.35 -3.07 -0.52
N CYS A 86 3.25 -2.19 -0.09
CA CYS A 86 3.66 -2.08 1.30
C CYS A 86 2.94 -0.93 2.00
N GLN A 87 2.76 -1.06 3.31
CA GLN A 87 2.42 0.06 4.17
C GLN A 87 3.68 0.89 4.41
N GLU A 88 3.69 2.14 3.96
CA GLU A 88 4.77 3.07 4.30
C GLU A 88 4.74 3.40 5.80
N ILE A 89 5.91 3.32 6.44
CA ILE A 89 6.09 3.63 7.85
C ILE A 89 7.11 4.79 7.93
N PRO A 90 6.74 5.92 8.55
CA PRO A 90 7.65 7.06 8.66
C PRO A 90 8.84 6.72 9.58
N ALA A 91 10.04 7.10 9.16
CA ALA A 91 11.21 6.98 10.01
C ALA A 91 11.20 8.05 11.11
N ARG A 92 11.72 7.68 12.29
CA ARG A 92 11.98 8.59 13.42
C ARG A 92 13.41 8.42 13.90
N LEU A 93 13.92 9.43 14.59
CA LEU A 93 15.17 9.28 15.33
C LEU A 93 14.98 8.33 16.51
N ALA A 94 16.03 7.59 16.85
CA ALA A 94 16.11 6.86 18.10
C ALA A 94 16.29 7.84 19.26
N THR A 95 15.71 7.54 20.43
CA THR A 95 15.95 8.33 21.64
C THR A 95 17.27 7.93 22.30
N GLU A 96 17.79 8.78 23.18
CA GLU A 96 19.02 8.49 23.92
C GLU A 96 18.86 7.24 24.80
N GLU A 97 17.68 7.09 25.43
CA GLU A 97 17.34 5.91 26.23
C GLU A 97 17.38 4.65 25.37
N GLU A 98 16.86 4.70 24.13
CA GLU A 98 16.90 3.57 23.20
C GLU A 98 18.33 3.22 22.76
N LEU A 99 19.15 4.23 22.47
CA LEU A 99 20.56 4.03 22.11
C LEU A 99 21.36 3.43 23.28
N SER A 100 21.14 3.92 24.50
CA SER A 100 21.84 3.46 25.71
C SER A 100 21.53 2.01 26.11
N MET A 101 20.46 1.41 25.56
CA MET A 101 20.21 -0.03 25.76
C MET A 101 21.28 -0.91 25.11
N CYS A 102 21.99 -0.43 24.08
CA CYS A 102 23.01 -1.19 23.34
C CYS A 102 24.41 -0.56 23.39
N HIS A 103 24.51 0.72 23.72
CA HIS A 103 25.77 1.47 23.77
C HIS A 103 26.02 1.95 25.22
N ARG A 104 27.23 1.73 25.74
CA ARG A 104 27.65 2.15 27.08
C ARG A 104 28.70 3.24 27.00
#